data_AF-A0A0V8JI92-F1
#
_entry.id   AF-A0A0V8JI92-F1
#
_cell.length_a   1.000
_cell.length_b   1.000
_cell.length_c   1.000
_cell.angle_alpha   90.00
_cell.angle_beta   90.00
_cell.angle_gamma   90.00
#
_symmetry.space_group_name_H-M   'P 1'
#
loop_
_entity.id
_entity.type
_entity.pdbx_description
1 polymer ?
#
loop_
_entity_poly.entity_id
_entity_poly.type
_entity_poly.pdbx_seq_one_letter_code
_entity_poly.pdbx_strand_id
1 'polypeptide(L)'
;MKVKMMIKLLKTTAVLLLITLLLISAYNHTMSSTVIIVCSSLIFFLFVLSDFFLAQRSWGLKGLQLYMSIMFFIIAIFEMHHVVSSLCILSIIALPRVIDEIA
;
A
#
# COMPACT_ATOMS: atom_id res chain seq x y z
N MET A 1 -1.37 -24.35 0.35
CA MET A 1 -0.96 -23.88 1.69
C MET A 1 0.23 -22.91 1.67
N LYS A 2 1.30 -23.18 0.89
CA LYS A 2 2.48 -22.30 0.78
C LYS A 2 2.20 -20.86 0.31
N VAL A 3 1.32 -20.67 -0.69
CA VAL A 3 1.04 -19.35 -1.28
C VAL A 3 0.34 -18.40 -0.29
N LYS A 4 -0.66 -18.88 0.47
CA LYS A 4 -1.35 -18.08 1.50
C LYS A 4 -0.39 -17.58 2.60
N MET A 5 0.57 -18.42 3.00
CA MET A 5 1.58 -18.05 4.00
C MET A 5 2.55 -17.01 3.44
N MET A 6 2.92 -17.11 2.16
CA MET A 6 3.78 -16.15 1.47
C MET A 6 3.10 -14.77 1.30
N ILE A 7 1.83 -14.72 0.91
CA ILE A 7 1.03 -13.48 0.87
C ILE A 7 0.99 -12.83 2.24
N LYS A 8 0.74 -13.63 3.29
CA LYS A 8 0.66 -13.13 4.66
C LYS A 8 1.99 -12.50 5.05
N LEU A 9 3.11 -13.17 4.81
CA LEU A 9 4.46 -12.65 5.04
C LEU A 9 4.75 -11.36 4.26
N LEU A 10 4.32 -11.29 2.99
CA LEU A 10 4.48 -10.10 2.14
C LEU A 10 3.68 -8.90 2.70
N LYS A 11 2.45 -9.14 3.16
CA LYS A 11 1.61 -8.11 3.76
C LYS A 11 2.18 -7.66 5.11
N THR A 12 2.66 -8.59 5.94
CA THR A 12 3.28 -8.24 7.23
C THR A 12 4.54 -7.41 7.04
N THR A 13 5.38 -7.76 6.06
CA THR A 13 6.60 -7.00 5.74
C THR A 13 6.29 -5.61 5.20
N ALA A 14 5.28 -5.45 4.34
CA ALA A 14 4.85 -4.14 3.88
C ALA A 14 4.25 -3.27 5.01
N VAL A 15 3.50 -3.85 5.94
CA VAL A 15 3.00 -3.14 7.14
C VAL A 15 4.16 -2.74 8.06
N LEU A 16 5.15 -3.61 8.24
CA LEU A 16 6.35 -3.29 9.01
C LEU A 16 7.09 -2.10 8.37
N LEU A 17 7.27 -2.13 7.04
CA LEU A 17 7.89 -1.05 6.27
C LEU A 17 7.13 0.28 6.43
N LEU A 18 5.80 0.24 6.42
CA LEU A 18 4.96 1.41 6.67
C LEU A 18 5.19 1.99 8.06
N ILE A 19 5.19 1.14 9.10
CA ILE A 19 5.39 1.56 10.50
C ILE A 19 6.77 2.16 10.67
N THR A 20 7.80 1.54 10.09
CA THR A 20 9.16 2.07 10.11
C THR A 20 9.24 3.42 9.41
N LEU A 21 8.58 3.58 8.25
CA LEU A 21 8.54 4.86 7.53
C LEU A 21 7.85 5.96 8.35
N LEU A 22 6.73 5.64 9.00
CA LEU A 22 6.00 6.56 9.87
C LEU A 22 6.81 6.98 11.09
N LEU A 23 7.47 6.02 11.77
CA LEU A 23 8.34 6.31 12.91
C LEU A 23 9.52 7.20 12.52
N ILE A 24 10.17 6.92 11.40
CA ILE A 24 11.30 7.73 10.92
C ILE A 24 10.82 9.12 10.47
N SER A 25 9.70 9.21 9.76
CA SER A 25 9.13 10.50 9.35
C SER A 25 8.65 11.34 10.54
N ALA A 26 8.22 10.72 11.64
CA ALA A 26 7.83 11.42 12.86
C ALA A 26 9.05 11.88 13.69
N TYR A 27 10.14 11.12 13.67
CA TYR A 27 11.35 11.43 14.44
C TYR A 27 12.32 12.36 13.71
N ASN A 28 12.33 12.32 12.37
CA ASN A 28 13.28 13.06 11.54
C ASN A 28 12.53 13.95 10.55
N HIS A 29 12.42 15.24 10.89
CA HIS A 29 11.63 16.23 10.14
C HIS A 29 12.20 16.54 8.74
N THR A 30 13.43 16.09 8.45
CA THR A 30 14.15 16.30 7.19
C THR A 30 14.44 14.98 6.45
N MET A 31 13.44 14.10 6.35
CA MET A 31 13.54 12.95 5.44
C MET A 31 13.51 13.43 3.99
N SER A 32 14.47 12.99 3.19
CA SER A 32 14.50 13.26 1.75
C SER A 32 13.25 12.70 1.08
N SER A 33 12.54 13.54 0.32
CA SER A 33 11.34 13.19 -0.45
C SER A 33 11.55 11.94 -1.32
N THR A 34 12.78 11.72 -1.79
CA THR A 34 13.18 10.54 -2.55
C THR A 34 12.98 9.23 -1.76
N VAL A 35 13.28 9.22 -0.46
CA VAL A 35 13.14 8.02 0.38
C VAL A 35 11.68 7.65 0.59
N ILE A 36 10.82 8.67 0.76
CA ILE A 36 9.38 8.51 0.94
C ILE A 36 8.74 7.96 -0.33
N ILE A 37 9.10 8.51 -1.49
CA ILE A 37 8.61 8.03 -2.79
C ILE A 37 9.04 6.59 -3.03
N VAL A 38 10.31 6.26 -2.78
CA VAL A 38 10.84 4.90 -2.96
C VAL A 38 10.11 3.90 -2.05
N CYS A 39 9.96 4.21 -0.76
CA CYS A 39 9.26 3.32 0.17
C CYS A 39 7.77 3.18 -0.16
N SER A 40 7.10 4.26 -0.52
CA SER A 40 5.68 4.24 -0.91
C SER A 40 5.48 3.41 -2.18
N SER A 41 6.39 3.53 -3.15
CA SER A 41 6.40 2.70 -4.37
C SER A 41 6.57 1.23 -4.04
N LEU A 42 7.49 0.90 -3.13
CA LEU A 42 7.75 -0.47 -2.70
C LEU A 42 6.54 -1.09 -2.00
N ILE A 43 5.89 -0.34 -1.10
CA ILE A 43 4.66 -0.76 -0.43
C ILE A 43 3.53 -0.96 -1.44
N PHE A 44 3.37 -0.03 -2.38
CA PHE A 44 2.38 -0.12 -3.45
C PHE A 44 2.58 -1.40 -4.28
N PHE A 45 3.79 -1.67 -4.77
CA PHE A 45 4.09 -2.88 -5.51
C PHE A 45 3.82 -4.13 -4.67
N LEU A 46 4.31 -4.19 -3.43
CA LEU A 46 4.13 -5.36 -2.57
C LEU A 46 2.67 -5.63 -2.22
N PHE A 47 1.84 -4.61 -2.00
CA PHE A 47 0.43 -4.81 -1.66
C PHE A 47 -0.43 -5.07 -2.88
N VAL A 48 -0.30 -4.23 -3.91
CA VAL A 48 -1.21 -4.20 -5.05
C VAL A 48 -0.93 -5.34 -6.02
N LEU A 49 0.34 -5.62 -6.37
CA LEU A 49 0.64 -6.79 -7.19
C LEU A 49 0.34 -8.10 -6.46
N SER A 50 0.66 -8.18 -5.16
CA SER A 50 0.36 -9.37 -4.36
C SER A 50 -1.13 -9.68 -4.35
N ASP A 51 -1.99 -8.69 -4.09
CA ASP A 51 -3.44 -8.94 -4.14
C ASP A 51 -3.94 -9.21 -5.56
N PHE A 52 -3.45 -8.50 -6.57
CA PHE A 52 -3.89 -8.69 -7.95
C PHE A 52 -3.61 -10.12 -8.43
N PHE A 53 -2.39 -10.63 -8.19
CA PHE A 53 -1.98 -11.96 -8.64
C PHE A 53 -2.45 -13.09 -7.71
N LEU A 54 -2.48 -12.88 -6.40
CA LEU A 54 -2.60 -13.97 -5.43
C LEU A 54 -3.96 -14.02 -4.71
N ALA A 55 -4.74 -12.94 -4.70
CA ALA A 55 -6.09 -12.98 -4.13
C ALA A 55 -7.07 -13.69 -5.09
N GLN A 56 -7.92 -14.54 -4.53
CA GLN A 56 -8.93 -15.28 -5.27
C GLN A 56 -10.22 -14.46 -5.32
N ARG A 57 -10.22 -13.37 -6.11
CA ARG A 57 -11.35 -12.46 -6.33
C ARG A 57 -11.77 -12.43 -7.80
N SER A 58 -13.00 -11.99 -8.08
CA SER A 58 -13.46 -11.75 -9.45
C SER A 58 -12.59 -10.70 -10.14
N TRP A 59 -12.42 -10.83 -11.45
CA TRP A 59 -11.57 -9.92 -12.24
C TRP A 59 -12.02 -8.46 -12.15
N GLY A 60 -13.34 -8.21 -12.03
CA GLY A 60 -13.88 -6.87 -11.83
C GLY A 60 -13.42 -6.23 -10.53
N LEU A 61 -13.45 -6.98 -9.42
CA LEU A 61 -13.00 -6.48 -8.11
C LEU A 61 -11.48 -6.26 -8.05
N LYS A 62 -10.72 -7.11 -8.74
CA LYS A 62 -9.26 -6.92 -8.90
C LYS A 62 -8.93 -5.65 -9.68
N GLY A 63 -9.67 -5.40 -10.76
CA GLY A 63 -9.53 -4.19 -11.56
C GLY A 63 -9.87 -2.92 -10.78
N LEU A 64 -10.98 -2.96 -10.03
CA LEU A 64 -11.38 -1.86 -9.15
C LEU A 64 -10.33 -1.57 -8.06
N GLN A 65 -9.81 -2.62 -7.43
CA GLN A 65 -8.74 -2.50 -6.44
C GLN A 65 -7.49 -1.84 -7.05
N LEU A 66 -7.06 -2.33 -8.22
CA LEU A 66 -5.90 -1.80 -8.93
C LEU A 66 -6.10 -0.31 -9.26
N TYR A 67 -7.25 0.04 -9.82
CA TYR A 67 -7.59 1.41 -10.19
C TYR A 67 -7.55 2.37 -8.99
N MET A 68 -8.26 2.03 -7.92
CA MET A 68 -8.33 2.87 -6.71
C MET A 68 -6.94 2.97 -6.04
N SER A 69 -6.18 1.88 -6.04
CA SER A 69 -4.82 1.91 -5.49
C SER A 69 -3.91 2.83 -6.30
N ILE A 70 -3.97 2.78 -7.64
CA ILE A 70 -3.18 3.66 -8.53
C ILE A 70 -3.56 5.13 -8.29
N MET A 71 -4.86 5.44 -8.17
CA MET A 71 -5.31 6.80 -7.85
C MET A 71 -4.71 7.29 -6.53
N PHE A 72 -4.81 6.50 -5.46
CA PHE A 72 -4.20 6.85 -4.17
C PHE A 72 -2.69 6.99 -4.23
N PHE A 73 -2.02 6.18 -5.05
CA PHE A 73 -0.57 6.25 -5.22
C PHE A 73 -0.12 7.52 -5.94
N ILE A 74 -0.84 7.92 -7.00
CA ILE A 74 -0.60 9.18 -7.71
C ILE A 74 -0.78 10.36 -6.75
N ILE A 75 -1.86 10.36 -5.98
CA ILE A 75 -2.14 11.39 -4.96
C ILE A 75 -1.01 11.41 -3.91
N ALA A 76 -0.59 10.25 -3.41
CA ALA A 76 0.48 10.15 -2.42
C ALA A 76 1.83 10.73 -2.89
N ILE A 77 2.11 10.69 -4.20
CA ILE A 77 3.35 11.23 -4.79
C ILE A 77 3.21 12.72 -5.10
N PHE A 78 2.09 13.15 -5.68
CA PHE A 78 1.90 14.54 -6.09
C PHE A 78 1.65 15.48 -4.91
N GLU A 79 0.98 14.98 -3.88
CA GLU A 79 0.65 15.77 -2.70
C GLU A 79 1.83 15.73 -1.72
N MET A 80 2.70 16.75 -1.77
CA MET A 80 3.89 16.90 -0.93
C MET A 80 3.59 17.10 0.58
N HIS A 81 2.38 16.81 1.03
CA HIS A 81 2.02 16.77 2.44
C HIS A 81 2.21 15.34 2.98
N HIS A 82 3.18 15.16 3.88
CA HIS A 82 3.47 13.89 4.54
C HIS A 82 2.22 13.22 5.16
N VAL A 83 1.27 14.02 5.64
CA VAL A 83 0.00 13.54 6.21
C VAL A 83 -0.93 12.96 5.14
N VAL A 84 -1.05 13.60 3.98
CA VAL A 84 -1.90 13.14 2.88
C VAL A 84 -1.31 11.88 2.25
N SER A 85 0.02 11.86 2.07
CA SER A 85 0.73 10.71 1.53
C SER A 85 0.58 9.47 2.44
N SER A 86 0.73 9.62 3.76
CA SER A 86 0.54 8.50 4.71
C SER A 86 -0.91 8.00 4.76
N LEU A 87 -1.90 8.89 4.69
CA LEU A 87 -3.31 8.50 4.58
C LEU A 87 -3.58 7.70 3.31
N CYS A 88 -3.04 8.12 2.16
CA CYS A 88 -3.20 7.40 0.90
C CYS A 88 -2.61 5.99 0.96
N ILE A 89 -1.45 5.81 1.59
CA ILE A 89 -0.85 4.48 1.74
C ILE A 89 -1.67 3.60 2.70
N LEU A 90 -2.20 4.17 3.79
CA LEU A 90 -3.13 3.47 4.68
C LEU A 90 -4.40 3.03 3.94
N SER A 91 -4.95 3.90 3.08
CA SER A 91 -6.09 3.58 2.23
C SER A 91 -5.78 2.43 1.27
N ILE A 92 -4.59 2.39 0.65
CA ILE A 92 -4.16 1.27 -0.21
C ILE A 92 -4.10 -0.06 0.57
N ILE A 93 -3.67 -0.03 1.83
CA ILE A 93 -3.59 -1.22 2.69
C ILE A 93 -4.97 -1.69 3.15
N ALA A 94 -5.90 -0.76 3.41
CA ALA A 94 -7.25 -1.04 3.86
C ALA A 94 -8.20 -1.45 2.73
N LEU A 95 -7.95 -0.95 1.52
CA LEU A 95 -8.77 -1.17 0.32
C LEU A 95 -9.14 -2.64 0.05
N PRO A 96 -8.24 -3.64 0.23
CA PRO A 96 -8.59 -5.02 0.03
C PRO A 96 -9.68 -5.49 0.99
N ARG A 97 -9.65 -5.07 2.25
CA ARG A 97 -10.66 -5.47 3.24
C ARG A 97 -12.01 -4.84 2.92
N VAL A 98 -12.01 -3.58 2.50
CA VAL A 98 -13.22 -2.87 2.08
C VAL A 98 -13.84 -3.56 0.86
N ILE A 99 -13.03 -3.96 -0.12
CA ILE A 99 -13.53 -4.67 -1.31
C ILE A 99 -14.07 -6.06 -0.97
N ASP A 100 -13.51 -6.77 0.01
CA ASP A 100 -14.06 -8.04 0.49
C ASP A 100 -15.41 -7.88 1.20
N GLU A 101 -15.69 -6.73 1.83
CA GLU A 101 -16.99 -6.45 2.46
C GLU A 101 -18.09 -6.08 1.45
N ILE A 102 -17.71 -5.63 0.25
CA ILE A 102 -18.65 -5.23 -0.81
C ILE A 102 -19.01 -6.41 -1.73
N ALA A 103 -18.20 -7.47 -1.75
CA ALA A 103 -18.31 -8.63 -2.62
C ALA A 103 -19.19 -9.74 -2.03
#